data_AF-A0A6A4Y7D4-F1
#
_entry.id   AF-A0A6A4Y7D4-F1
#
_cell.length_a   1.000
_cell.length_b   1.000
_cell.length_c   1.000
_cell.angle_alpha   90.00
_cell.angle_beta   90.00
_cell.angle_gamma   90.00
#
_symmetry.space_group_name_H-M   'P 1'
#
loop_
_entity.id
_entity.type
_entity.pdbx_description
1 polymer ?
#
loop_
_entity_poly.entity_id
_entity_poly.type
_entity_poly.pdbx_seq_one_letter_code
_entity_poly.pdbx_strand_id
1 'polypeptide(L)'
;DERESILREVLLRSNGSYMERLPKGFGRELAQKYTCDERTIRKILQRAKAQGIANGNMHVSVANRKKGNVGRKKAFTAEQIKEKLLAVPLADRTSFRSISEKTGIKLGTLHRCFKAGMFRAHSSAIRPFLTDANKYARLTFAASKVGHDMTMNAMLDHVHLDEKWFYITKETRKFYLAPGEKGPDRKCKSKRYITKVMFLSAVARPRFVEATGEWWDGKIGTWPFVAAVPANRSSCNRPAGTMETKAVTVTKDVYRARLIDDVLPAIVAKWPDPQRVVTLQHDNARAHVTASDEGLRAAFAHYKVQGWSMTLEAQPPNSPDTNILDLGFFAAIQSLQHRSSAHTIDELVVNVHRAFDTYPAERLAFTFLSLQACLIETLRVFGDNFYAVPHHSKQKLARKGLLPENMVCPRDVFDAAKCKLEATDSAEMERVFAAEQRDERAMIDLARMLETLDVSNDMADVLVELGIEPIDVE
;
A
#
# COMPACT_ATOMS: atom_id res chain seq x y z
N ASP A 1 -10.42 -19.41 -42.12
CA ASP A 1 -10.87 -20.77 -41.73
C ASP A 1 -11.27 -21.51 -43.02
N GLU A 2 -10.87 -22.77 -43.20
CA GLU A 2 -11.16 -23.56 -44.43
C GLU A 2 -12.66 -23.57 -44.79
N ARG A 3 -13.52 -23.55 -43.76
CA ARG A 3 -14.98 -23.49 -43.93
C ARG A 3 -15.48 -22.19 -44.56
N GLU A 4 -14.83 -21.07 -44.26
CA GLU A 4 -15.16 -19.78 -44.87
C GLU A 4 -14.68 -19.73 -46.32
N SER A 5 -13.57 -20.40 -46.63
CA SER A 5 -13.03 -20.49 -47.99
C SER A 5 -13.98 -21.27 -48.90
N ILE A 6 -14.52 -22.39 -48.41
CA ILE A 6 -15.58 -23.16 -49.08
C ILE A 6 -16.80 -22.27 -49.35
N LEU A 7 -17.26 -21.50 -48.35
CA LEU A 7 -18.42 -20.62 -48.52
C LEU A 7 -18.16 -19.51 -49.56
N ARG A 8 -16.99 -18.87 -49.50
CA ARG A 8 -16.59 -17.83 -50.47
C ARG A 8 -16.50 -18.36 -51.88
N GLU A 9 -15.97 -19.56 -52.07
CA GLU A 9 -15.86 -20.17 -53.39
C GLU A 9 -17.22 -20.54 -53.98
N VAL A 10 -18.15 -20.98 -53.14
CA VAL A 10 -19.55 -21.20 -53.56
C VAL A 10 -20.19 -19.87 -54.00
N LEU A 11 -19.94 -18.77 -53.28
CA LEU A 11 -20.45 -17.44 -53.63
C LEU A 11 -19.83 -16.90 -54.93
N LEU A 12 -18.51 -17.06 -55.11
CA LEU A 12 -17.77 -16.56 -56.28
C LEU A 12 -18.16 -17.28 -57.57
N ARG A 13 -18.45 -18.58 -57.50
CA ARG A 13 -18.85 -19.38 -58.66
C ARG A 13 -20.37 -19.37 -58.88
N SER A 14 -21.12 -18.69 -58.02
CA SER A 14 -22.59 -18.62 -58.03
C SER A 14 -23.12 -17.45 -58.85
N ASN A 15 -24.02 -17.75 -59.79
CA ASN A 15 -24.84 -16.78 -60.54
C ASN A 15 -26.19 -16.51 -59.85
N GLY A 16 -26.27 -16.61 -58.52
CA GLY A 16 -27.46 -16.31 -57.71
C GLY A 16 -28.35 -17.53 -57.41
N SER A 17 -28.40 -18.53 -58.30
CA SER A 17 -29.28 -19.71 -58.15
C SER A 17 -28.74 -20.81 -57.23
N TYR A 18 -27.43 -20.84 -56.96
CA TYR A 18 -26.78 -21.91 -56.18
C TYR A 18 -27.04 -21.84 -54.67
N MET A 19 -27.70 -20.76 -54.23
CA MET A 19 -28.16 -20.56 -52.85
C MET A 19 -29.45 -21.30 -52.54
N GLU A 20 -30.24 -21.70 -53.55
CA GLU A 20 -31.40 -22.57 -53.36
C GLU A 20 -31.01 -24.05 -53.50
N ARG A 21 -30.25 -24.42 -54.54
CA ARG A 21 -29.81 -25.80 -54.80
C ARG A 21 -28.41 -25.84 -55.41
N LEU A 22 -27.49 -26.64 -54.85
CA LEU A 22 -26.19 -26.86 -55.50
C LEU A 22 -26.39 -27.59 -56.84
N PRO A 23 -25.66 -27.20 -57.89
CA PRO A 23 -25.57 -27.99 -59.12
C PRO A 23 -25.10 -29.41 -58.85
N LYS A 24 -25.55 -30.35 -59.68
CA LYS A 24 -25.06 -31.73 -59.66
C LYS A 24 -23.54 -31.73 -59.86
N GLY A 25 -22.82 -32.48 -59.02
CA GLY A 25 -21.36 -32.60 -59.10
C GLY A 25 -20.56 -31.49 -58.39
N PHE A 26 -21.12 -30.29 -58.21
CA PHE A 26 -20.41 -29.16 -57.60
C PHE A 26 -20.01 -29.41 -56.14
N GLY A 27 -20.87 -30.09 -55.38
CA GLY A 27 -20.54 -30.53 -54.01
C GLY A 27 -19.37 -31.51 -53.97
N ARG A 28 -19.27 -32.42 -54.95
CA ARG A 28 -18.20 -33.41 -55.07
C ARG A 28 -16.88 -32.76 -55.50
N GLU A 29 -16.93 -31.76 -56.37
CA GLU A 29 -15.77 -30.96 -56.78
C GLU A 29 -15.17 -30.21 -55.58
N LEU A 30 -16.00 -29.50 -54.81
CA LEU A 30 -15.56 -28.80 -53.60
C LEU A 30 -15.06 -29.79 -52.53
N ALA A 31 -15.72 -30.94 -52.38
CA ALA A 31 -15.28 -31.99 -51.48
C ALA A 31 -13.87 -32.51 -51.82
N GLN A 32 -13.58 -32.73 -53.12
CA GLN A 32 -12.24 -33.12 -53.57
C GLN A 32 -11.21 -32.01 -53.38
N LYS A 33 -11.56 -30.76 -53.70
CA LYS A 33 -10.66 -29.61 -53.58
C LYS A 33 -10.24 -29.32 -52.14
N TYR A 34 -11.19 -29.41 -51.21
CA TYR A 34 -10.98 -29.14 -49.79
C TYR A 34 -10.79 -30.43 -48.97
N THR A 35 -10.49 -31.56 -49.61
CA THR A 35 -10.20 -32.86 -48.97
C THR A 35 -11.19 -33.19 -47.84
N CYS A 36 -12.48 -33.00 -48.09
CA CYS A 36 -13.53 -33.19 -47.09
C CYS A 36 -14.73 -33.94 -47.66
N ASP A 37 -15.57 -34.51 -46.80
CA ASP A 37 -16.78 -35.21 -47.25
C ASP A 37 -17.82 -34.23 -47.81
N GLU A 38 -18.55 -34.62 -48.87
CA GLU A 38 -19.59 -33.79 -49.49
C GLU A 38 -20.67 -33.34 -48.50
N ARG A 39 -20.95 -34.12 -47.44
CA ARG A 39 -21.86 -33.70 -46.35
C ARG A 39 -21.33 -32.48 -45.59
N THR A 40 -20.02 -32.28 -45.54
CA THR A 40 -19.40 -31.10 -44.91
C THR A 40 -19.73 -29.85 -45.69
N ILE A 41 -19.62 -29.90 -47.03
CA ILE A 41 -20.02 -28.81 -47.94
C ILE A 41 -21.50 -28.48 -47.75
N ARG A 42 -22.37 -29.49 -47.74
CA ARG A 42 -23.82 -29.31 -47.52
C ARG A 42 -24.13 -28.68 -46.16
N LYS A 43 -23.45 -29.11 -45.08
CA LYS A 43 -23.62 -28.55 -43.72
C LYS A 43 -23.17 -27.09 -43.63
N ILE A 44 -22.07 -26.71 -44.27
CA ILE A 44 -21.58 -25.32 -44.33
C ILE A 44 -22.65 -24.44 -44.98
N LEU A 45 -23.17 -24.88 -46.14
CA LEU A 45 -24.16 -24.12 -46.88
C LEU A 45 -25.51 -24.05 -46.17
N GLN A 46 -25.98 -25.15 -45.58
CA GLN A 46 -27.20 -25.14 -44.77
C GLN A 46 -27.09 -24.15 -43.60
N ARG A 47 -25.92 -24.03 -42.97
CA ARG A 47 -25.67 -23.05 -41.88
C ARG A 47 -25.68 -21.61 -42.38
N ALA A 48 -25.09 -21.37 -43.55
CA ALA A 48 -25.10 -20.05 -44.15
C ALA A 48 -26.54 -19.65 -44.52
N LYS A 49 -27.30 -20.56 -45.14
CA LYS A 49 -28.73 -20.36 -45.49
C LYS A 49 -29.59 -20.04 -44.28
N ALA A 50 -29.43 -20.79 -43.19
CA ALA A 50 -30.17 -20.56 -41.95
C ALA A 50 -29.87 -19.19 -41.31
N GLN A 51 -28.77 -18.53 -41.68
CA GLN A 51 -28.41 -17.17 -41.24
C GLN A 51 -28.85 -16.09 -42.24
N GLY A 52 -29.60 -16.45 -43.29
CA GLY A 52 -30.17 -15.48 -44.23
C GLY A 52 -29.26 -15.07 -45.38
N ILE A 53 -28.19 -15.83 -45.68
CA ILE A 53 -27.28 -15.49 -46.79
C ILE A 53 -27.97 -15.46 -48.16
N ALA A 54 -29.04 -16.25 -48.34
CA ALA A 54 -29.85 -16.24 -49.56
C ALA A 54 -30.76 -15.00 -49.66
N ASN A 55 -30.99 -14.31 -48.53
CA ASN A 55 -31.86 -13.13 -48.42
C ASN A 55 -31.04 -11.84 -48.27
N GLY A 56 -29.78 -11.84 -48.70
CA GLY A 56 -28.89 -10.67 -48.69
C GLY A 56 -28.03 -10.48 -47.42
N ASN A 57 -28.12 -11.36 -46.41
CA ASN A 57 -27.23 -11.25 -45.25
C ASN A 57 -25.81 -11.79 -45.55
N MET A 58 -24.87 -10.91 -45.88
CA MET A 58 -23.47 -11.28 -46.13
C MET A 58 -22.66 -11.56 -44.85
N HIS A 59 -23.19 -11.23 -43.67
CA HIS A 59 -22.50 -11.41 -42.39
C HIS A 59 -22.91 -12.72 -41.70
N VAL A 60 -22.46 -13.86 -42.26
CA VAL A 60 -22.74 -15.20 -41.70
C VAL A 60 -21.48 -15.89 -41.19
N SER A 61 -21.63 -16.69 -40.13
CA SER A 61 -20.55 -17.52 -39.59
C SER A 61 -20.80 -19.00 -39.87
N VAL A 62 -19.87 -19.64 -40.57
CA VAL A 62 -19.87 -21.08 -40.81
C VAL A 62 -18.86 -21.84 -39.95
N ALA A 63 -18.28 -21.15 -38.96
CA ALA A 63 -17.27 -21.68 -38.06
C ALA A 63 -17.70 -23.01 -37.40
N ASN A 64 -16.71 -23.81 -37.02
CA ASN A 64 -16.96 -25.09 -36.38
C ASN A 64 -17.59 -24.92 -34.99
N ARG A 65 -18.88 -25.24 -34.87
CA ARG A 65 -19.62 -25.24 -33.59
C ARG A 65 -19.15 -26.27 -32.58
N LYS A 66 -18.22 -27.19 -32.91
CA LYS A 66 -17.64 -28.10 -31.91
C LYS A 66 -16.88 -27.31 -30.85
N LYS A 67 -16.15 -26.27 -31.24
CA LYS A 67 -15.39 -25.42 -30.30
C LYS A 67 -16.37 -24.75 -29.32
N GLY A 68 -16.28 -25.08 -28.03
CA GLY A 68 -17.19 -24.62 -26.98
C GLY A 68 -18.34 -25.58 -26.64
N ASN A 69 -18.72 -26.48 -27.56
CA ASN A 69 -19.77 -27.50 -27.33
C ASN A 69 -19.20 -28.90 -27.06
N VAL A 70 -17.91 -29.12 -27.33
CA VAL A 70 -17.21 -30.37 -26.99
C VAL A 70 -16.36 -30.17 -25.75
N GLY A 71 -16.45 -31.10 -24.81
CA GLY A 71 -15.74 -31.07 -23.53
C GLY A 71 -16.61 -31.53 -22.37
N ARG A 72 -15.98 -31.73 -21.21
CA ARG A 72 -16.68 -32.11 -19.97
C ARG A 72 -17.52 -30.91 -19.49
N LYS A 73 -18.82 -31.13 -19.24
CA LYS A 73 -19.68 -30.13 -18.59
C LYS A 73 -19.07 -29.71 -17.25
N LYS A 74 -19.16 -28.41 -16.91
CA LYS A 74 -18.70 -27.93 -15.60
C LYS A 74 -19.51 -28.62 -14.51
N ALA A 75 -18.81 -29.15 -13.51
CA ALA A 75 -19.45 -29.87 -12.40
C ALA A 75 -20.26 -28.95 -11.47
N PHE A 76 -19.93 -27.66 -11.43
CA PHE A 76 -20.62 -26.65 -10.64
C PHE A 76 -20.83 -25.37 -11.46
N THR A 77 -21.99 -24.75 -11.31
CA THR A 77 -22.25 -23.40 -11.82
C THR A 77 -21.68 -22.33 -10.86
N ALA A 78 -21.67 -21.06 -11.27
CA ALA A 78 -21.17 -19.97 -10.42
C ALA A 78 -22.04 -19.79 -9.17
N GLU A 79 -23.35 -19.96 -9.34
CA GLU A 79 -24.37 -19.87 -8.30
C GLU A 79 -24.18 -20.97 -7.26
N GLN A 80 -23.97 -22.22 -7.69
CA GLN A 80 -23.71 -23.35 -6.80
C GLN A 80 -22.41 -23.19 -5.99
N ILE A 81 -21.36 -22.66 -6.62
CA ILE A 81 -20.10 -22.36 -5.90
C ILE A 81 -20.33 -21.24 -4.88
N LYS A 82 -21.05 -20.18 -5.25
CA LYS A 82 -21.36 -19.06 -4.36
C LYS A 82 -22.16 -19.52 -3.15
N GLU A 83 -23.22 -20.29 -3.36
CA GLU A 83 -24.06 -20.84 -2.30
C GLU A 83 -23.24 -21.70 -1.32
N LYS A 84 -22.46 -22.65 -1.86
CA LYS A 84 -21.59 -23.51 -1.05
C LYS A 84 -20.54 -22.72 -0.27
N LEU A 85 -19.94 -21.69 -0.86
CA LEU A 85 -19.00 -20.83 -0.15
C LEU A 85 -19.72 -20.07 0.96
N LEU A 86 -20.88 -19.48 0.69
CA LEU A 86 -21.64 -18.69 1.66
C LEU A 86 -22.10 -19.51 2.87
N ALA A 87 -22.36 -20.81 2.70
CA ALA A 87 -22.71 -21.73 3.78
C ALA A 87 -21.57 -22.01 4.79
N VAL A 88 -20.31 -21.82 4.38
CA VAL A 88 -19.13 -22.06 5.25
C VAL A 88 -18.82 -20.78 6.03
N PRO A 89 -18.59 -20.75 7.36
CA PRO A 89 -18.19 -19.52 8.06
C PRO A 89 -16.93 -18.86 7.48
N LEU A 90 -16.84 -17.53 7.48
CA LEU A 90 -15.71 -16.81 6.85
C LEU A 90 -14.34 -17.21 7.45
N ALA A 91 -14.28 -17.46 8.76
CA ALA A 91 -13.08 -17.89 9.48
C ALA A 91 -12.48 -19.21 8.91
N ASP A 92 -13.30 -20.00 8.24
CA ASP A 92 -12.90 -21.27 7.64
C ASP A 92 -12.56 -21.17 6.14
N ARG A 93 -12.79 -20.01 5.52
CA ARG A 93 -12.54 -19.80 4.08
C ARG A 93 -11.10 -19.33 3.80
N THR A 94 -10.14 -19.75 4.62
CA THR A 94 -8.75 -19.25 4.60
C THR A 94 -7.85 -19.98 3.60
N SER A 95 -8.16 -21.23 3.28
CA SER A 95 -7.41 -22.03 2.31
C SER A 95 -8.34 -22.87 1.43
N PHE A 96 -7.89 -23.19 0.20
CA PHE A 96 -8.66 -24.08 -0.67
C PHE A 96 -8.84 -25.49 -0.08
N ARG A 97 -7.93 -25.93 0.81
CA ARG A 97 -8.06 -27.21 1.50
C ARG A 97 -9.22 -27.18 2.49
N SER A 98 -9.30 -26.15 3.34
CA SER A 98 -10.42 -26.00 4.30
C SER A 98 -11.77 -25.85 3.58
N ILE A 99 -11.82 -25.04 2.51
CA ILE A 99 -13.02 -24.89 1.69
C ILE A 99 -13.39 -26.24 1.05
N SER A 100 -12.43 -27.00 0.54
CA SER A 100 -12.67 -28.32 -0.09
C SER A 100 -13.31 -29.30 0.89
N GLU A 101 -12.82 -29.33 2.11
CA GLU A 101 -13.31 -30.20 3.18
C GLU A 101 -14.75 -29.82 3.58
N LYS A 102 -14.99 -28.54 3.86
CA LYS A 102 -16.31 -28.07 4.32
C LYS A 102 -17.39 -28.05 3.25
N THR A 103 -17.03 -27.87 1.98
CA THR A 103 -18.01 -27.82 0.86
C THR A 103 -18.18 -29.14 0.10
N GLY A 104 -17.28 -30.11 0.35
CA GLY A 104 -17.15 -31.35 -0.42
C GLY A 104 -16.68 -31.13 -1.87
N ILE A 105 -16.30 -29.91 -2.28
CA ILE A 105 -15.81 -29.62 -3.63
C ILE A 105 -14.32 -29.97 -3.69
N LYS A 106 -13.95 -30.91 -4.56
CA LYS A 106 -12.53 -31.30 -4.77
C LYS A 106 -11.63 -30.08 -5.01
N LEU A 107 -10.47 -30.06 -4.36
CA LEU A 107 -9.44 -29.00 -4.46
C LEU A 107 -9.13 -28.55 -5.90
N GLY A 108 -8.91 -29.49 -6.82
CA GLY A 108 -8.62 -29.18 -8.22
C GLY A 108 -9.79 -28.50 -8.95
N THR A 109 -11.03 -28.76 -8.52
CA THR A 109 -12.21 -28.07 -9.04
C THR A 109 -12.29 -26.64 -8.49
N LEU A 110 -12.05 -26.43 -7.19
CA LEU A 110 -11.96 -25.09 -6.61
C LEU A 110 -10.90 -24.23 -7.31
N HIS A 111 -9.71 -24.79 -7.57
CA HIS A 111 -8.65 -24.06 -8.25
C HIS A 111 -9.02 -23.65 -9.70
N ARG A 112 -9.76 -24.51 -10.43
CA ARG A 112 -10.31 -24.15 -11.74
C ARG A 112 -11.39 -23.08 -11.65
N CYS A 113 -12.29 -23.18 -10.67
CA CYS A 113 -13.33 -22.18 -10.43
C CYS A 113 -12.72 -20.81 -10.07
N PHE A 114 -11.66 -20.80 -9.25
CA PHE A 114 -10.88 -19.61 -8.93
C PHE A 114 -10.23 -18.98 -10.18
N LYS A 115 -9.51 -19.78 -10.99
CA LYS A 115 -8.93 -19.30 -12.26
C LYS A 115 -9.98 -18.81 -13.26
N ALA A 116 -11.18 -19.36 -13.19
CA ALA A 116 -12.32 -18.93 -14.00
C ALA A 116 -13.04 -17.68 -13.44
N GLY A 117 -12.59 -17.11 -12.33
CA GLY A 117 -13.15 -15.90 -11.74
C GLY A 117 -14.49 -16.09 -11.02
N MET A 118 -14.87 -17.33 -10.67
CA MET A 118 -16.15 -17.63 -10.02
C MET A 118 -16.18 -17.16 -8.55
N PHE A 119 -15.01 -16.95 -7.95
CA PHE A 119 -14.81 -16.30 -6.65
C PHE A 119 -13.40 -15.70 -6.60
N ARG A 120 -13.12 -14.85 -5.60
CA ARG A 120 -11.84 -14.15 -5.46
C ARG A 120 -11.22 -14.39 -4.08
N ALA A 121 -9.90 -14.28 -4.03
CA ALA A 121 -9.19 -14.14 -2.77
C ALA A 121 -9.30 -12.67 -2.30
N HIS A 122 -9.36 -12.48 -1.00
CA HIS A 122 -9.30 -11.16 -0.38
C HIS A 122 -8.35 -11.24 0.81
N SER A 123 -7.41 -10.29 0.88
CA SER A 123 -6.51 -10.15 2.02
C SER A 123 -7.07 -9.07 2.94
N SER A 124 -7.22 -9.40 4.21
CA SER A 124 -7.60 -8.45 5.27
C SER A 124 -6.40 -8.23 6.17
N ALA A 125 -5.79 -7.05 6.11
CA ALA A 125 -4.74 -6.66 7.05
C ALA A 125 -5.38 -6.22 8.38
N ILE A 126 -4.71 -6.55 9.48
CA ILE A 126 -5.06 -6.02 10.81
C ILE A 126 -4.81 -4.51 10.79
N ARG A 127 -5.75 -3.74 11.35
CA ARG A 127 -5.68 -2.28 11.46
C ARG A 127 -5.54 -1.91 12.93
N PRO A 128 -4.97 -0.74 13.26
CA PRO A 128 -4.95 -0.24 14.62
C PRO A 128 -6.38 -0.19 15.18
N PHE A 129 -6.52 -0.60 16.44
CA PHE A 129 -7.77 -0.44 17.16
C PHE A 129 -7.96 1.04 17.49
N LEU A 130 -9.17 1.56 17.31
CA LEU A 130 -9.52 2.94 17.61
C LEU A 130 -10.63 2.98 18.67
N THR A 131 -10.33 3.61 19.80
CA THR A 131 -11.30 4.04 20.81
C THR A 131 -12.19 5.14 20.25
N ASP A 132 -13.32 5.42 20.89
CA ASP A 132 -14.20 6.51 20.45
C ASP A 132 -13.50 7.87 20.53
N ALA A 133 -12.63 8.07 21.52
CA ALA A 133 -11.76 9.25 21.62
C ALA A 133 -10.78 9.35 20.44
N ASN A 134 -10.15 8.24 20.04
CA ASN A 134 -9.29 8.20 18.86
C ASN A 134 -10.07 8.52 17.57
N LYS A 135 -11.28 7.98 17.40
CA LYS A 135 -12.15 8.30 16.25
C LYS A 135 -12.55 9.77 16.25
N TYR A 136 -12.92 10.31 17.41
CA TYR A 136 -13.24 11.74 17.56
C TYR A 136 -12.05 12.63 17.18
N ALA A 137 -10.85 12.35 17.70
CA ALA A 137 -9.64 13.10 17.36
C ALA A 137 -9.33 13.05 15.85
N ARG A 138 -9.47 11.88 15.23
CA ARG A 138 -9.31 11.71 13.78
C ARG A 138 -10.37 12.49 12.98
N LEU A 139 -11.62 12.46 13.41
CA LEU A 139 -12.73 13.16 12.77
C LEU A 139 -12.53 14.69 12.84
N THR A 140 -12.16 15.21 14.02
CA THR A 140 -11.84 16.62 14.24
C THR A 140 -10.67 17.07 13.39
N PHE A 141 -9.60 16.27 13.34
CA PHE A 141 -8.43 16.54 12.51
C PHE A 141 -8.77 16.56 11.01
N ALA A 142 -9.52 15.57 10.52
CA ALA A 142 -9.91 15.54 9.11
C ALA A 142 -10.83 16.74 8.75
N ALA A 143 -11.73 17.13 9.66
CA ALA A 143 -12.64 18.25 9.45
C ALA A 143 -11.91 19.61 9.46
N SER A 144 -10.86 19.77 10.26
CA SER A 144 -10.07 21.00 10.30
C SER A 144 -9.28 21.25 9.01
N LYS A 145 -9.02 20.19 8.23
CA LYS A 145 -8.35 20.29 6.94
C LYS A 145 -9.33 20.51 5.77
N VAL A 146 -10.61 20.80 5.99
CA VAL A 146 -11.56 21.17 4.92
C VAL A 146 -11.75 22.69 4.89
N GLY A 147 -11.51 23.31 3.74
CA GLY A 147 -11.74 24.74 3.52
C GLY A 147 -13.22 25.10 3.41
N HIS A 148 -13.53 26.40 3.45
CA HIS A 148 -14.91 26.90 3.33
C HIS A 148 -15.60 26.53 2.01
N ASP A 149 -14.82 26.40 0.93
CA ASP A 149 -15.25 25.99 -0.41
C ASP A 149 -15.34 24.46 -0.58
N MET A 150 -15.17 23.70 0.51
CA MET A 150 -15.06 22.24 0.56
C MET A 150 -13.79 21.68 -0.08
N THR A 151 -12.87 22.51 -0.55
CA THR A 151 -11.57 22.05 -1.01
C THR A 151 -10.72 21.64 0.19
N MET A 152 -10.07 20.49 0.12
CA MET A 152 -9.14 20.07 1.16
C MET A 152 -7.96 21.05 1.25
N ASN A 153 -7.46 21.32 2.45
CA ASN A 153 -6.29 22.15 2.70
C ASN A 153 -5.11 21.65 1.85
N ALA A 154 -4.42 22.59 1.20
CA ALA A 154 -3.31 22.27 0.31
C ALA A 154 -2.07 21.73 1.01
N MET A 155 -1.93 21.98 2.32
CA MET A 155 -0.81 21.53 3.15
C MET A 155 0.53 22.02 2.58
N LEU A 156 0.54 23.22 1.99
CA LEU A 156 1.75 23.82 1.42
C LEU A 156 2.70 24.30 2.53
N ASP A 157 2.16 24.66 3.68
CA ASP A 157 2.90 25.02 4.89
C ASP A 157 3.31 23.81 5.74
N HIS A 158 2.92 22.58 5.37
CA HIS A 158 3.17 21.40 6.20
C HIS A 158 4.44 20.64 5.76
N VAL A 159 5.23 20.25 6.75
CA VAL A 159 6.34 19.28 6.63
C VAL A 159 5.96 18.03 7.41
N HIS A 160 5.83 16.91 6.71
CA HIS A 160 5.63 15.61 7.35
C HIS A 160 6.97 15.04 7.78
N LEU A 161 7.02 14.61 9.05
CA LEU A 161 8.15 13.98 9.72
C LEU A 161 7.73 12.61 10.24
N ASP A 162 8.62 11.64 10.11
CA ASP A 162 8.43 10.27 10.59
C ASP A 162 9.73 9.47 10.47
N GLU A 163 9.79 8.36 11.19
CA GLU A 163 10.91 7.46 11.26
C GLU A 163 10.65 6.11 10.61
N LYS A 164 11.66 5.57 9.94
CA LYS A 164 11.57 4.23 9.36
C LYS A 164 12.82 3.40 9.54
N TRP A 165 12.61 2.15 9.95
CA TRP A 165 13.63 1.10 9.84
C TRP A 165 13.80 0.64 8.40
N PHE A 166 15.00 0.84 7.85
CA PHE A 166 15.44 0.24 6.60
C PHE A 166 16.35 -0.95 6.89
N TYR A 167 16.20 -2.01 6.08
CA TYR A 167 16.88 -3.29 6.28
C TYR A 167 17.84 -3.56 5.13
N ILE A 168 19.02 -4.13 5.45
CA ILE A 168 19.96 -4.58 4.42
C ILE A 168 19.31 -5.63 3.51
N THR A 169 18.47 -6.51 4.06
CA THR A 169 17.82 -7.56 3.29
C THR A 169 16.41 -7.86 3.81
N LYS A 170 15.51 -8.31 2.93
CA LYS A 170 14.17 -8.77 3.31
C LYS A 170 14.24 -10.17 3.87
N GLU A 171 13.43 -10.51 4.88
CA GLU A 171 13.33 -11.90 5.34
C GLU A 171 12.97 -12.84 4.19
N THR A 172 11.84 -12.55 3.54
CA THR A 172 11.37 -13.28 2.36
C THR A 172 11.60 -12.45 1.11
N ARG A 173 12.37 -12.98 0.17
CA ARG A 173 12.61 -12.37 -1.15
C ARG A 173 12.19 -13.34 -2.24
N LYS A 174 11.45 -12.82 -3.23
CA LYS A 174 11.07 -13.60 -4.41
C LYS A 174 12.15 -13.44 -5.48
N PHE A 175 12.66 -14.56 -5.97
CA PHE A 175 13.60 -14.62 -7.09
C PHE A 175 12.90 -15.27 -8.28
N TYR A 176 13.17 -14.75 -9.48
CA TYR A 176 12.73 -15.34 -10.74
C TYR A 176 13.96 -16.06 -11.32
N LEU A 177 13.92 -17.39 -11.32
CA LEU A 177 15.04 -18.24 -11.72
C LEU A 177 14.70 -18.92 -13.05
N ALA A 178 15.70 -19.07 -13.91
CA ALA A 178 15.57 -19.82 -15.15
C ALA A 178 15.37 -21.34 -14.88
N PRO A 179 14.75 -22.10 -15.81
CA PRO A 179 14.67 -23.55 -15.67
C PRO A 179 16.07 -24.18 -15.47
N GLY A 180 16.26 -24.89 -14.36
CA GLY A 180 17.54 -25.52 -14.00
C GLY A 180 18.51 -24.64 -13.18
N GLU A 181 18.20 -23.36 -12.98
CA GLU A 181 19.00 -22.47 -12.13
C GLU A 181 18.84 -22.84 -10.65
N LYS A 182 19.97 -22.93 -9.93
CA LYS A 182 19.96 -23.23 -8.49
C LYS A 182 19.45 -22.02 -7.71
N GLY A 183 18.52 -22.26 -6.79
CA GLY A 183 18.03 -21.21 -5.89
C GLY A 183 19.12 -20.65 -4.98
N PRO A 184 19.03 -19.36 -4.61
CA PRO A 184 20.01 -18.72 -3.74
C PRO A 184 19.97 -19.31 -2.32
N ASP A 185 21.14 -19.56 -1.74
CA ASP A 185 21.27 -19.95 -0.33
C ASP A 185 21.36 -18.70 0.55
N ARG A 186 20.34 -18.45 1.39
CA ARG A 186 20.25 -17.27 2.26
C ARG A 186 20.08 -17.74 3.70
N LYS A 187 21.16 -17.68 4.48
CA LYS A 187 21.21 -18.14 5.88
C LYS A 187 21.54 -16.99 6.81
N CYS A 188 20.85 -16.96 7.96
CA CYS A 188 21.20 -16.13 9.12
C CYS A 188 20.83 -16.92 10.38
N LYS A 189 21.54 -16.69 11.50
CA LYS A 189 21.25 -17.39 12.77
C LYS A 189 19.85 -17.07 13.30
N SER A 190 19.45 -15.80 13.23
CA SER A 190 18.10 -15.34 13.55
C SER A 190 17.77 -14.09 12.74
N LYS A 191 16.51 -14.00 12.31
CA LYS A 191 15.95 -12.85 11.59
C LYS A 191 16.00 -11.56 12.41
N ARG A 192 16.04 -11.67 13.75
CA ARG A 192 16.18 -10.53 14.67
C ARG A 192 17.50 -9.78 14.49
N TYR A 193 18.54 -10.45 13.98
CA TYR A 193 19.86 -9.86 13.73
C TYR A 193 20.05 -9.34 12.30
N ILE A 194 18.99 -9.28 11.48
CA ILE A 194 19.09 -8.60 10.19
C ILE A 194 19.43 -7.14 10.44
N THR A 195 20.58 -6.71 9.93
CA THR A 195 21.06 -5.33 10.06
C THR A 195 20.02 -4.35 9.53
N LYS A 196 19.67 -3.38 10.39
CA LYS A 196 18.69 -2.34 10.13
C LYS A 196 19.16 -1.01 10.69
N VAL A 197 18.76 0.07 10.04
CA VAL A 197 19.08 1.46 10.42
C VAL A 197 17.78 2.26 10.38
N MET A 198 17.53 3.05 11.43
CA MET A 198 16.39 3.95 11.47
C MET A 198 16.77 5.26 10.78
N PHE A 199 15.85 5.82 10.01
CA PHE A 199 16.01 7.13 9.38
C PHE A 199 14.86 8.03 9.79
N LEU A 200 15.16 9.28 10.16
CA LEU A 200 14.16 10.35 10.19
C LEU A 200 14.08 10.95 8.79
N SER A 201 12.88 11.15 8.24
CA SER A 201 12.71 11.81 6.95
C SER A 201 11.75 12.98 7.04
N ALA A 202 12.00 14.01 6.24
CA ALA A 202 11.19 15.21 6.14
C ALA A 202 10.79 15.47 4.68
N VAL A 203 9.48 15.55 4.43
CA VAL A 203 8.92 15.87 3.11
C VAL A 203 7.77 16.86 3.23
N ALA A 204 7.66 17.73 2.24
CA ALA A 204 6.58 18.69 2.07
C ALA A 204 5.96 18.52 0.69
N ARG A 205 4.91 19.29 0.42
CA ARG A 205 4.19 19.20 -0.85
C ARG A 205 5.03 19.77 -2.00
N PRO A 206 5.31 18.99 -3.06
CA PRO A 206 5.95 19.52 -4.26
C PRO A 206 5.08 20.63 -4.87
N ARG A 207 5.70 21.73 -5.28
CA ARG A 207 5.00 22.89 -5.84
C ARG A 207 5.87 23.65 -6.84
N PHE A 208 5.22 24.34 -7.77
CA PHE A 208 5.88 25.30 -8.63
C PHE A 208 6.18 26.57 -7.83
N VAL A 209 7.38 27.13 -7.99
CA VAL A 209 7.82 28.33 -7.29
C VAL A 209 7.92 29.45 -8.31
N GLU A 210 6.93 30.34 -8.31
CA GLU A 210 6.84 31.43 -9.31
C GLU A 210 8.08 32.33 -9.32
N ALA A 211 8.66 32.58 -8.14
CA ALA A 211 9.83 33.44 -7.99
C ALA A 211 11.08 32.92 -8.72
N THR A 212 11.25 31.59 -8.81
CA THR A 212 12.39 30.97 -9.50
C THR A 212 12.02 30.41 -10.87
N GLY A 213 10.73 30.24 -11.16
CA GLY A 213 10.25 29.57 -12.37
C GLY A 213 10.52 28.06 -12.38
N GLU A 214 10.81 27.47 -11.22
CA GLU A 214 11.20 26.06 -11.10
C GLU A 214 10.25 25.26 -10.21
N TRP A 215 10.22 23.95 -10.43
CA TRP A 215 9.49 23.02 -9.56
C TRP A 215 10.34 22.65 -8.36
N TRP A 216 9.82 22.93 -7.16
CA TRP A 216 10.36 22.40 -5.92
C TRP A 216 9.80 20.99 -5.67
N ASP A 217 10.69 20.03 -5.44
CA ASP A 217 10.34 18.61 -5.36
C ASP A 217 9.77 18.17 -4.01
N GLY A 218 9.72 19.07 -3.03
CA GLY A 218 9.19 18.82 -1.69
C GLY A 218 10.09 17.98 -0.78
N LYS A 219 11.27 17.56 -1.22
CA LYS A 219 12.18 16.72 -0.42
C LYS A 219 13.11 17.58 0.42
N ILE A 220 13.01 17.46 1.74
CA ILE A 220 13.81 18.29 2.66
C ILE A 220 15.05 17.51 3.10
N GLY A 221 14.87 16.29 3.59
CA GLY A 221 16.01 15.45 3.94
C GLY A 221 15.61 14.09 4.49
N THR A 222 16.61 13.22 4.61
CA THR A 222 16.52 11.92 5.28
C THR A 222 17.83 11.70 6.02
N TRP A 223 17.77 11.34 7.30
CA TRP A 223 18.92 11.31 8.20
C TRP A 223 18.98 9.98 8.95
N PRO A 224 20.06 9.20 8.80
CA PRO A 224 20.23 7.95 9.53
C PRO A 224 20.57 8.20 11.00
N PHE A 225 20.01 7.40 11.90
CA PHE A 225 20.45 7.31 13.28
C PHE A 225 21.63 6.34 13.37
N VAL A 226 22.84 6.87 13.11
CA VAL A 226 24.09 6.12 13.17
C VAL A 226 25.18 6.88 13.93
N ALA A 227 26.13 6.15 14.48
CA ALA A 227 27.34 6.68 15.10
C ALA A 227 28.56 5.84 14.67
N ALA A 228 29.72 6.49 14.54
CA ALA A 228 30.98 5.81 14.31
C ALA A 228 31.54 5.33 15.66
N VAL A 229 31.72 4.02 15.81
CA VAL A 229 32.16 3.38 17.06
C VAL A 229 33.37 2.48 16.76
N PRO A 230 34.44 2.52 17.56
CA PRO A 230 35.58 1.62 17.37
C PRO A 230 35.17 0.15 17.55
N ALA A 231 35.72 -0.72 16.71
CA ALA A 231 35.50 -2.16 16.78
C ALA A 231 36.09 -2.75 18.07
N ASN A 232 35.25 -3.32 18.95
CA ASN A 232 35.73 -3.92 20.20
C ASN A 232 36.53 -5.22 20.00
N ARG A 233 36.37 -5.90 18.86
CA ARG A 233 37.02 -7.17 18.55
C ARG A 233 37.54 -7.17 17.13
N SER A 234 38.66 -7.86 16.91
CA SER A 234 39.11 -8.18 15.56
C SER A 234 38.17 -9.21 14.92
N SER A 235 38.08 -9.16 13.60
CA SER A 235 37.37 -10.12 12.77
C SER A 235 38.23 -10.44 11.55
N CYS A 236 37.86 -11.45 10.78
CA CYS A 236 38.52 -11.76 9.51
C CYS A 236 38.55 -10.58 8.53
N ASN A 237 37.62 -9.63 8.66
CA ASN A 237 37.47 -8.51 7.72
C ASN A 237 38.02 -7.17 8.27
N ARG A 238 38.43 -7.10 9.54
CA ARG A 238 38.94 -5.85 10.16
C ARG A 238 39.60 -6.08 11.53
N PRO A 239 40.68 -5.33 11.87
CA PRO A 239 41.28 -5.34 13.20
C PRO A 239 40.41 -4.60 14.24
N ALA A 240 40.63 -4.90 15.52
CA ALA A 240 40.02 -4.15 16.63
C ALA A 240 40.48 -2.67 16.56
N GLY A 241 39.60 -1.75 16.96
CA GLY A 241 39.82 -0.31 16.89
C GLY A 241 39.42 0.35 15.56
N THR A 242 39.12 -0.42 14.51
CA THR A 242 38.58 0.13 13.25
C THR A 242 37.25 0.84 13.52
N MET A 243 37.06 2.06 13.04
CA MET A 243 35.79 2.77 13.19
C MET A 243 34.69 2.10 12.36
N GLU A 244 33.58 1.75 13.01
CA GLU A 244 32.43 1.10 12.40
C GLU A 244 31.19 1.96 12.57
N THR A 245 30.43 2.13 11.50
CA THR A 245 29.09 2.73 11.59
C THR A 245 28.13 1.75 12.26
N LYS A 246 27.53 2.16 13.38
CA LYS A 246 26.52 1.39 14.11
C LYS A 246 25.22 2.17 14.22
N ALA A 247 24.09 1.46 14.17
CA ALA A 247 22.78 2.06 14.40
C ALA A 247 22.64 2.51 15.86
N VAL A 248 21.99 3.66 16.06
CA VAL A 248 21.74 4.27 17.36
C VAL A 248 20.26 4.11 17.71
N THR A 249 19.98 3.82 18.98
CA THR A 249 18.60 3.80 19.50
C THR A 249 18.08 5.23 19.61
N VAL A 250 16.89 5.48 19.08
CA VAL A 250 16.26 6.80 19.15
C VAL A 250 15.66 7.01 20.54
N THR A 251 16.25 7.95 21.29
CA THR A 251 15.71 8.49 22.53
C THR A 251 15.09 9.86 22.26
N LYS A 252 14.35 10.40 23.23
CA LYS A 252 13.78 11.75 23.13
C LYS A 252 14.82 12.83 22.85
N ASP A 253 15.98 12.73 23.48
CA ASP A 253 17.06 13.69 23.28
C ASP A 253 17.72 13.54 21.90
N VAL A 254 17.92 12.31 21.43
CA VAL A 254 18.45 12.02 20.09
C VAL A 254 17.49 12.52 19.01
N TYR A 255 16.17 12.34 19.20
CA TYR A 255 15.16 12.87 18.31
C TYR A 255 15.14 14.41 18.30
N ARG A 256 15.15 15.03 19.49
CA ARG A 256 15.22 16.50 19.64
C ARG A 256 16.43 17.07 18.91
N ALA A 257 17.62 16.51 19.15
CA ALA A 257 18.85 16.94 18.50
C ALA A 257 18.71 16.84 16.98
N ARG A 258 18.14 15.73 16.47
CA ARG A 258 17.91 15.57 15.04
C ARG A 258 16.97 16.62 14.45
N LEU A 259 15.92 17.02 15.18
CA LEU A 259 15.07 18.13 14.74
C LEU A 259 15.87 19.44 14.66
N ILE A 260 16.55 19.81 15.75
CA ILE A 260 17.20 21.11 15.90
C ILE A 260 18.42 21.25 14.98
N ASP A 261 19.26 20.22 14.91
CA ASP A 261 20.57 20.27 14.26
C ASP A 261 20.50 19.95 12.76
N ASP A 262 19.50 19.16 12.34
CA ASP A 262 19.39 18.70 10.95
C ASP A 262 18.11 19.16 10.26
N VAL A 263 16.93 18.92 10.85
CA VAL A 263 15.64 19.19 10.17
C VAL A 263 15.39 20.69 10.01
N LEU A 264 15.50 21.48 11.09
CA LEU A 264 15.20 22.92 11.01
C LEU A 264 16.17 23.65 10.07
N PRO A 265 17.51 23.44 10.12
CA PRO A 265 18.43 24.05 9.17
C PRO A 265 18.14 23.63 7.71
N ALA A 266 17.79 22.36 7.47
CA ALA A 266 17.45 21.90 6.13
C ALA A 266 16.15 22.53 5.59
N ILE A 267 15.16 22.76 6.46
CA ILE A 267 13.96 23.54 6.11
C ILE A 267 14.40 24.95 5.72
N VAL A 268 15.16 25.65 6.57
CA VAL A 268 15.60 27.02 6.28
C VAL A 268 16.34 27.13 4.95
N ALA A 269 17.18 26.14 4.63
CA ALA A 269 17.95 26.11 3.39
C ALA A 269 17.12 25.82 2.14
N LYS A 270 16.03 25.05 2.25
CA LYS A 270 15.29 24.51 1.09
C LYS A 270 13.86 25.03 0.95
N TRP A 271 13.30 25.67 1.97
CA TRP A 271 11.90 26.08 1.96
C TRP A 271 11.66 27.14 0.89
N PRO A 272 10.68 26.95 0.00
CA PRO A 272 10.52 27.85 -1.14
C PRO A 272 9.58 29.03 -0.86
N ASP A 273 8.86 29.04 0.27
CA ASP A 273 7.86 30.07 0.55
C ASP A 273 8.48 31.28 1.29
N PRO A 274 8.41 32.49 0.72
CA PRO A 274 8.90 33.71 1.36
C PRO A 274 8.22 34.05 2.70
N GLN A 275 7.00 33.55 2.94
CA GLN A 275 6.28 33.79 4.19
C GLN A 275 6.89 33.05 5.39
N ARG A 276 7.73 32.03 5.14
CA ARG A 276 8.49 31.30 6.17
C ARG A 276 7.62 30.71 7.30
N VAL A 277 6.38 30.37 6.97
CA VAL A 277 5.45 29.66 7.86
C VAL A 277 5.57 28.16 7.60
N VAL A 278 5.83 27.39 8.66
CA VAL A 278 6.04 25.95 8.59
C VAL A 278 5.39 25.24 9.77
N THR A 279 4.54 24.28 9.48
CA THR A 279 3.96 23.36 10.45
C THR A 279 4.62 21.99 10.30
N LEU A 280 5.36 21.57 11.32
CA LEU A 280 5.97 20.24 11.38
C LEU A 280 4.93 19.25 11.89
N GLN A 281 4.48 18.33 11.04
CA GLN A 281 3.57 17.26 11.44
C GLN A 281 4.36 15.98 11.73
N HIS A 282 4.12 15.36 12.89
CA HIS A 282 4.71 14.05 13.24
C HIS A 282 3.74 13.17 14.03
N ASP A 283 4.12 11.92 14.31
CA ASP A 283 3.35 11.03 15.16
C ASP A 283 3.55 11.31 16.66
N ASN A 284 2.72 10.67 17.50
CA ASN A 284 2.76 10.80 18.96
C ASN A 284 3.64 9.73 19.63
N ALA A 285 4.69 9.23 18.98
CA ALA A 285 5.59 8.26 19.59
C ALA A 285 6.21 8.82 20.87
N ARG A 286 6.43 7.94 21.86
CA ARG A 286 6.99 8.33 23.16
C ARG A 286 8.34 9.04 23.07
N ALA A 287 9.17 8.64 22.10
CA ALA A 287 10.47 9.25 21.86
C ALA A 287 10.37 10.65 21.23
N HIS A 288 9.16 11.12 20.88
CA HIS A 288 9.01 12.42 20.28
C HIS A 288 8.94 13.53 21.33
N VAL A 289 9.40 14.70 20.92
CA VAL A 289 9.20 15.94 21.67
C VAL A 289 7.77 16.42 21.47
N THR A 290 7.21 17.10 22.47
CA THR A 290 5.92 17.77 22.37
C THR A 290 6.12 19.23 21.98
N ALA A 291 5.05 19.93 21.58
CA ALA A 291 5.10 21.37 21.33
C ALA A 291 5.49 22.20 22.59
N SER A 292 5.44 21.58 23.77
CA SER A 292 5.88 22.14 25.05
C SER A 292 7.36 21.90 25.36
N ASP A 293 8.10 21.16 24.54
CA ASP A 293 9.52 20.86 24.78
C ASP A 293 10.38 22.13 24.77
N GLU A 294 11.11 22.38 25.86
CA GLU A 294 11.85 23.63 26.07
C GLU A 294 12.95 23.85 25.02
N GLY A 295 13.70 22.80 24.68
CA GLY A 295 14.78 22.89 23.70
C GLY A 295 14.25 23.20 22.31
N LEU A 296 13.16 22.55 21.90
CA LEU A 296 12.51 22.84 20.62
C LEU A 296 11.91 24.26 20.59
N ARG A 297 11.26 24.69 21.67
CA ARG A 297 10.69 26.05 21.79
C ARG A 297 11.78 27.12 21.71
N ALA A 298 12.92 26.89 22.34
CA ALA A 298 14.07 27.80 22.23
C ALA A 298 14.58 27.90 20.79
N ALA A 299 14.67 26.76 20.08
CA ALA A 299 15.05 26.75 18.66
C ALA A 299 14.02 27.50 17.79
N PHE A 300 12.72 27.28 18.00
CA PHE A 300 11.67 28.03 17.29
C PHE A 300 11.72 29.53 17.60
N ALA A 301 11.96 29.92 18.85
CA ALA A 301 12.12 31.32 19.23
C ALA A 301 13.34 31.96 18.54
N HIS A 302 14.45 31.23 18.42
CA HIS A 302 15.63 31.69 17.69
C HIS A 302 15.32 31.95 16.21
N TYR A 303 14.65 31.03 15.53
CA TYR A 303 14.24 31.21 14.13
C TYR A 303 13.16 32.28 13.96
N LYS A 304 12.31 32.50 14.98
CA LYS A 304 11.31 33.58 14.97
C LYS A 304 11.91 34.97 14.87
N VAL A 305 13.05 35.21 15.52
CA VAL A 305 13.79 36.47 15.38
C VAL A 305 14.30 36.68 13.94
N GLN A 306 14.49 35.59 13.19
CA GLN A 306 14.88 35.61 11.78
C GLN A 306 13.69 35.62 10.80
N GLY A 307 12.47 35.83 11.32
CA GLY A 307 11.24 35.92 10.52
C GLY A 307 10.59 34.57 10.18
N TRP A 308 10.95 33.48 10.86
CA TRP A 308 10.29 32.18 10.67
C TRP A 308 9.16 31.95 11.68
N SER A 309 8.05 31.39 11.22
CA SER A 309 6.98 30.90 12.09
C SER A 309 6.91 29.39 12.00
N MET A 310 7.55 28.72 12.97
CA MET A 310 7.59 27.25 13.04
C MET A 310 6.71 26.74 14.17
N THR A 311 5.89 25.73 13.88
CA THR A 311 5.03 25.05 14.86
C THR A 311 5.20 23.53 14.74
N LEU A 312 4.87 22.81 15.81
CA LEU A 312 4.83 21.35 15.83
C LEU A 312 3.36 20.91 16.03
N GLU A 313 2.83 20.12 15.11
CA GLU A 313 1.50 19.56 15.12
C GLU A 313 1.58 18.03 15.23
N ALA A 314 0.95 17.49 16.26
CA ALA A 314 0.78 16.05 16.38
C ALA A 314 -0.33 15.56 15.45
N GLN A 315 -0.08 14.50 14.69
CA GLN A 315 -1.16 13.80 14.00
C GLN A 315 -2.04 13.04 15.02
N PRO A 316 -3.29 12.69 14.68
CA PRO A 316 -4.12 11.86 15.55
C PRO A 316 -3.42 10.52 15.86
N PRO A 317 -3.47 10.02 17.11
CA PRO A 317 -2.82 8.75 17.43
C PRO A 317 -3.41 7.58 16.64
N ASN A 318 -2.62 6.52 16.50
CA ASN A 318 -2.97 5.30 15.77
C ASN A 318 -3.44 5.54 14.32
N SER A 319 -2.91 6.61 13.68
CA SER A 319 -3.36 7.10 12.37
C SER A 319 -2.24 7.18 11.33
N PRO A 320 -1.61 6.07 10.94
CA PRO A 320 -0.55 6.08 9.91
C PRO A 320 -1.04 6.59 8.54
N ASP A 321 -2.34 6.54 8.30
CA ASP A 321 -3.02 7.04 7.10
C ASP A 321 -3.17 8.56 7.04
N THR A 322 -2.83 9.29 8.11
CA THR A 322 -2.81 10.77 8.15
C THR A 322 -1.41 11.36 7.95
N ASN A 323 -0.39 10.53 7.72
CA ASN A 323 0.98 10.94 7.40
C ASN A 323 1.41 10.42 6.03
N ILE A 324 2.04 11.28 5.23
CA ILE A 324 2.48 10.94 3.86
C ILE A 324 3.60 9.92 3.87
N LEU A 325 4.46 9.99 4.89
CA LEU A 325 5.61 9.12 5.06
C LEU A 325 5.16 7.67 5.18
N ASP A 326 4.26 7.38 6.11
CA ASP A 326 3.66 6.06 6.31
C ASP A 326 2.65 5.67 5.22
N LEU A 327 1.81 6.60 4.75
CA LEU A 327 0.74 6.31 3.79
C LEU A 327 1.28 5.75 2.46
N GLY A 328 2.48 6.14 2.04
CA GLY A 328 3.06 5.56 0.84
C GLY A 328 4.50 5.91 0.52
N PHE A 329 5.04 7.01 1.05
CA PHE A 329 6.40 7.43 0.69
C PHE A 329 7.46 6.41 1.14
N PHE A 330 7.44 5.97 2.41
CA PHE A 330 8.40 4.98 2.90
C PHE A 330 8.31 3.64 2.18
N ALA A 331 7.10 3.18 1.86
CA ALA A 331 6.93 1.96 1.06
C ALA A 331 7.61 2.10 -0.32
N ALA A 332 7.55 3.28 -0.92
CA ALA A 332 8.20 3.56 -2.19
C ALA A 332 9.73 3.66 -2.05
N ILE A 333 10.25 4.39 -1.07
CA ILE A 333 11.70 4.50 -0.80
C ILE A 333 12.30 3.13 -0.51
N GLN A 334 11.64 2.33 0.33
CA GLN A 334 12.11 0.98 0.65
C GLN A 334 12.09 0.07 -0.59
N SER A 335 11.10 0.19 -1.45
CA SER A 335 11.05 -0.52 -2.73
C SER A 335 12.21 -0.15 -3.66
N LEU A 336 12.55 1.14 -3.73
CA LEU A 336 13.68 1.65 -4.52
C LEU A 336 15.03 1.23 -3.94
N GLN A 337 15.22 1.38 -2.64
CA GLN A 337 16.44 0.98 -1.93
C GLN A 337 16.78 -0.49 -2.18
N HIS A 338 15.78 -1.39 -2.15
CA HIS A 338 15.97 -2.82 -2.40
C HIS A 338 16.27 -3.20 -3.86
N ARG A 339 16.29 -2.24 -4.79
CA ARG A 339 16.80 -2.49 -6.16
C ARG A 339 18.32 -2.58 -6.20
N SER A 340 19.00 -2.04 -5.18
CA SER A 340 20.43 -2.16 -4.98
C SER A 340 20.72 -3.14 -3.83
N SER A 341 21.84 -3.86 -3.90
CA SER A 341 22.33 -4.64 -2.77
C SER A 341 23.11 -3.76 -1.81
N ALA A 342 23.04 -4.08 -0.52
CA ALA A 342 23.92 -3.55 0.51
C ALA A 342 24.49 -4.73 1.31
N HIS A 343 25.72 -4.59 1.79
CA HIS A 343 26.40 -5.54 2.68
C HIS A 343 26.89 -4.86 3.96
N THR A 344 26.95 -3.53 3.98
CA THR A 344 27.31 -2.71 5.14
C THR A 344 26.23 -1.70 5.46
N ILE A 345 26.31 -1.10 6.66
CA ILE A 345 25.44 0.02 7.05
C ILE A 345 25.67 1.22 6.12
N ASP A 346 26.92 1.51 5.74
CA ASP A 346 27.22 2.65 4.86
C ASP A 346 26.63 2.46 3.46
N GLU A 347 26.70 1.25 2.89
CA GLU A 347 26.04 0.93 1.63
C GLU A 347 24.51 1.04 1.73
N LEU A 348 23.93 0.63 2.87
CA LEU A 348 22.50 0.81 3.13
C LEU A 348 22.15 2.31 3.15
N VAL A 349 22.93 3.13 3.85
CA VAL A 349 22.74 4.58 3.93
C VAL A 349 22.79 5.22 2.56
N VAL A 350 23.82 4.91 1.75
CA VAL A 350 23.93 5.40 0.37
C VAL A 350 22.73 4.98 -0.47
N ASN A 351 22.27 3.74 -0.34
CA ASN A 351 21.12 3.26 -1.09
C ASN A 351 19.79 3.95 -0.68
N VAL A 352 19.62 4.28 0.60
CA VAL A 352 18.44 5.04 1.08
C VAL A 352 18.49 6.48 0.58
N HIS A 353 19.63 7.18 0.69
CA HIS A 353 19.79 8.53 0.13
C HIS A 353 19.53 8.55 -1.38
N ARG A 354 20.13 7.62 -2.13
CA ARG A 354 19.87 7.50 -3.57
C ARG A 354 18.39 7.29 -3.86
N ALA A 355 17.71 6.43 -3.11
CA ALA A 355 16.28 6.20 -3.27
C ALA A 355 15.45 7.45 -2.98
N PHE A 356 15.81 8.23 -1.95
CA PHE A 356 15.19 9.50 -1.62
C PHE A 356 15.40 10.55 -2.73
N ASP A 357 16.64 10.76 -3.15
CA ASP A 357 17.00 11.76 -4.16
C ASP A 357 16.37 11.46 -5.52
N THR A 358 16.35 10.19 -5.92
CA THR A 358 15.77 9.77 -7.21
C THR A 358 14.25 9.61 -7.19
N TYR A 359 13.59 9.70 -6.03
CA TYR A 359 12.14 9.58 -5.96
C TYR A 359 11.47 10.74 -6.70
N PRO A 360 10.56 10.49 -7.67
CA PRO A 360 9.98 11.55 -8.48
C PRO A 360 9.02 12.44 -7.69
N ALA A 361 9.14 13.76 -7.85
CA ALA A 361 8.27 14.76 -7.23
C ALA A 361 6.78 14.51 -7.55
N GLU A 362 6.45 14.15 -8.80
CA GLU A 362 5.09 13.80 -9.22
C GLU A 362 4.48 12.68 -8.35
N ARG A 363 5.29 11.67 -8.00
CA ARG A 363 4.84 10.55 -7.17
C ARG A 363 4.65 10.95 -5.72
N LEU A 364 5.45 11.89 -5.21
CA LEU A 364 5.22 12.49 -3.89
C LEU A 364 3.90 13.30 -3.89
N ALA A 365 3.67 14.12 -4.91
CA ALA A 365 2.42 14.88 -5.06
C ALA A 365 1.18 13.97 -5.13
N PHE A 366 1.27 12.80 -5.77
CA PHE A 366 0.19 11.82 -5.75
C PHE A 366 -0.10 11.26 -4.35
N THR A 367 0.90 11.17 -3.48
CA THR A 367 0.69 10.73 -2.09
C THR A 367 -0.06 11.81 -1.30
N PHE A 368 0.22 13.10 -1.51
CA PHE A 368 -0.58 14.20 -0.92
C PHE A 368 -2.06 14.12 -1.32
N LEU A 369 -2.34 13.89 -2.60
CA LEU A 369 -3.72 13.67 -3.07
C LEU A 369 -4.36 12.41 -2.48
N SER A 370 -3.55 11.39 -2.16
CA SER A 370 -4.04 10.19 -1.46
C SER A 370 -4.36 10.50 0.00
N LEU A 371 -3.52 11.29 0.68
CA LEU A 371 -3.76 11.75 2.05
C LEU A 371 -5.07 12.52 2.13
N GLN A 372 -5.28 13.50 1.26
CA GLN A 372 -6.54 14.26 1.21
C GLN A 372 -7.75 13.34 1.00
N ALA A 373 -7.63 12.34 0.14
CA ALA A 373 -8.70 11.36 -0.06
C ALA A 373 -8.94 10.47 1.19
N CYS A 374 -7.89 10.06 1.91
CA CYS A 374 -8.01 9.36 3.18
C CYS A 374 -8.69 10.21 4.26
N LEU A 375 -8.41 11.52 4.30
CA LEU A 375 -9.10 12.44 5.21
C LEU A 375 -10.59 12.54 4.88
N ILE A 376 -10.96 12.61 3.59
CA ILE A 376 -12.38 12.57 3.18
C ILE A 376 -13.05 11.25 3.59
N GLU A 377 -12.37 10.12 3.43
CA GLU A 377 -12.90 8.83 3.88
C GLU A 377 -13.01 8.76 5.40
N THR A 378 -12.07 9.35 6.14
CA THR A 378 -12.13 9.48 7.60
C THR A 378 -13.37 10.27 8.02
N LEU A 379 -13.74 11.34 7.30
CA LEU A 379 -15.00 12.05 7.52
C LEU A 379 -16.21 11.13 7.23
N ARG A 380 -16.18 10.41 6.11
CA ARG A 380 -17.26 9.52 5.65
C ARG A 380 -17.56 8.39 6.64
N VAL A 381 -16.54 7.87 7.32
CA VAL A 381 -16.68 6.79 8.32
C VAL A 381 -16.62 7.30 9.77
N PHE A 382 -16.81 8.60 9.99
CA PHE A 382 -16.87 9.23 11.32
C PHE A 382 -15.65 8.93 12.21
N GLY A 383 -14.44 9.05 11.64
CA GLY A 383 -13.18 8.91 12.37
C GLY A 383 -12.62 7.49 12.41
N ASP A 384 -13.41 6.47 12.02
CA ASP A 384 -12.93 5.10 11.92
C ASP A 384 -11.82 4.97 10.85
N ASN A 385 -11.06 3.88 10.91
CA ASN A 385 -10.06 3.56 9.90
C ASN A 385 -10.56 2.48 8.93
N PHE A 386 -11.81 2.01 9.02
CA PHE A 386 -12.37 0.97 8.15
C PHE A 386 -12.78 1.46 6.74
N TYR A 387 -11.79 1.81 5.93
CA TYR A 387 -11.98 2.11 4.49
C TYR A 387 -10.81 1.60 3.63
N ALA A 388 -11.00 1.53 2.32
CA ALA A 388 -9.89 1.22 1.40
C ALA A 388 -9.23 2.52 0.96
N VAL A 389 -7.89 2.59 0.98
CA VAL A 389 -7.15 3.79 0.51
C VAL A 389 -7.58 4.15 -0.92
N PRO A 390 -8.16 5.33 -1.15
CA PRO A 390 -8.70 5.67 -2.47
C PRO A 390 -7.60 5.83 -3.53
N HIS A 391 -7.69 5.06 -4.62
CA HIS A 391 -6.68 5.10 -5.68
C HIS A 391 -6.79 6.37 -6.55
N HIS A 392 -8.01 6.84 -6.85
CA HIS A 392 -8.33 7.98 -7.73
C HIS A 392 -7.71 7.98 -9.13
N SER A 393 -7.04 6.90 -9.56
CA SER A 393 -6.43 6.78 -10.89
C SER A 393 -5.54 7.99 -11.25
N LYS A 394 -4.82 8.53 -10.27
CA LYS A 394 -4.06 9.80 -10.36
C LYS A 394 -3.17 9.90 -11.60
N GLN A 395 -2.41 8.86 -11.91
CA GLN A 395 -1.58 8.79 -13.14
C GLN A 395 -2.40 8.91 -14.45
N LYS A 396 -3.62 8.38 -14.48
CA LYS A 396 -4.50 8.47 -15.65
C LYS A 396 -5.04 9.90 -15.80
N LEU A 397 -5.39 10.54 -14.68
CA LEU A 397 -5.87 11.92 -14.66
C LEU A 397 -4.75 12.90 -15.04
N ALA A 398 -3.55 12.72 -14.49
CA ALA A 398 -2.37 13.52 -14.82
C ALA A 398 -2.06 13.50 -16.32
N ARG A 399 -2.03 12.31 -16.93
CA ARG A 399 -1.83 12.16 -18.39
C ARG A 399 -2.88 12.84 -19.26
N LYS A 400 -4.07 13.10 -18.71
CA LYS A 400 -5.15 13.81 -19.40
C LYS A 400 -5.17 15.32 -19.10
N GLY A 401 -4.29 15.81 -18.24
CA GLY A 401 -4.36 17.18 -17.73
C GLY A 401 -5.57 17.45 -16.84
N LEU A 402 -6.16 16.40 -16.26
CA LEU A 402 -7.39 16.47 -15.45
C LEU A 402 -7.15 16.09 -13.98
N LEU A 403 -5.89 16.07 -13.53
CA LEU A 403 -5.59 15.82 -12.13
C LEU A 403 -5.96 17.07 -11.34
N PRO A 404 -6.87 16.97 -10.36
CA PRO A 404 -7.17 18.12 -9.53
C PRO A 404 -5.94 18.48 -8.70
N GLU A 405 -5.77 19.77 -8.42
CA GLU A 405 -4.73 20.23 -7.51
C GLU A 405 -5.02 19.71 -6.10
N ASN A 406 -6.26 19.84 -5.65
CA ASN A 406 -6.71 19.37 -4.34
C ASN A 406 -8.00 18.56 -4.48
N MET A 407 -8.22 17.62 -3.57
CA MET A 407 -9.50 16.92 -3.49
C MET A 407 -10.59 17.87 -2.96
N VAL A 408 -11.82 17.65 -3.42
CA VAL A 408 -13.00 18.36 -2.93
C VAL A 408 -13.81 17.40 -2.07
N CYS A 409 -14.08 17.80 -0.83
CA CYS A 409 -14.92 17.07 0.09
C CYS A 409 -16.40 17.19 -0.35
N PRO A 410 -17.14 16.09 -0.49
CA PRO A 410 -18.57 16.17 -0.70
C PRO A 410 -19.26 16.90 0.47
N ARG A 411 -20.10 17.89 0.16
CA ARG A 411 -20.78 18.75 1.15
C ARG A 411 -21.58 17.92 2.15
N ASP A 412 -22.30 16.92 1.67
CA ASP A 412 -23.08 15.97 2.47
C ASP A 412 -22.22 15.17 3.46
N VAL A 413 -21.02 14.74 3.03
CA VAL A 413 -20.07 14.03 3.90
C VAL A 413 -19.56 14.96 5.00
N PHE A 414 -19.19 16.19 4.65
CA PHE A 414 -18.71 17.15 5.63
C PHE A 414 -19.79 17.55 6.64
N ASP A 415 -21.01 17.80 6.17
CA ASP A 415 -22.13 18.20 7.03
C ASP A 415 -22.52 17.06 7.98
N ALA A 416 -22.56 15.82 7.50
CA ALA A 416 -22.77 14.66 8.37
C ALA A 416 -21.67 14.53 9.44
N ALA A 417 -20.39 14.72 9.06
CA ALA A 417 -19.27 14.70 9.99
C ALA A 417 -19.35 15.83 11.03
N LYS A 418 -19.73 17.04 10.61
CA LYS A 418 -19.93 18.19 11.51
C LYS A 418 -21.06 17.95 12.50
N CYS A 419 -22.22 17.47 12.05
CA CYS A 419 -23.30 17.10 12.95
C CYS A 419 -22.87 16.04 13.96
N LYS A 420 -22.05 15.06 13.55
CA LYS A 420 -21.51 14.05 14.46
C LYS A 420 -20.57 14.67 15.51
N LEU A 421 -19.71 15.60 15.11
CA LEU A 421 -18.81 16.32 16.02
C LEU A 421 -19.58 17.18 17.04
N GLU A 422 -20.59 17.93 16.57
CA GLU A 422 -21.42 18.80 17.41
C GLU A 422 -22.30 18.02 18.40
N ALA A 423 -22.73 16.82 18.02
CA ALA A 423 -23.49 15.93 18.90
C ALA A 423 -22.62 15.19 19.94
N THR A 424 -21.29 15.27 19.84
CA THR A 424 -20.36 14.57 20.75
C THR A 424 -19.83 15.54 21.79
N ASP A 425 -19.80 15.14 23.06
CA ASP A 425 -19.20 15.96 24.13
C ASP A 425 -17.68 16.05 23.94
N SER A 426 -17.22 17.19 23.41
CA SER A 426 -15.80 17.47 23.20
C SER A 426 -14.97 17.40 24.48
N ALA A 427 -15.51 17.87 25.61
CA ALA A 427 -14.77 17.92 26.87
C ALA A 427 -14.61 16.52 27.48
N GLU A 428 -15.63 15.67 27.31
CA GLU A 428 -15.54 14.26 27.68
C GLU A 428 -14.48 13.55 26.81
N MET A 429 -14.55 13.70 25.48
CA MET A 429 -13.61 13.03 24.58
C MET A 429 -12.16 13.46 24.81
N GLU A 430 -11.91 14.75 25.06
CA GLU A 430 -10.58 15.25 25.42
C GLU A 430 -10.06 14.67 26.74
N ARG A 431 -10.93 14.54 27.75
CA ARG A 431 -10.57 13.92 29.04
C ARG A 431 -10.24 12.44 28.89
N VAL A 432 -11.07 11.69 28.16
CA VAL A 432 -10.86 10.26 27.88
C VAL A 432 -9.55 10.08 27.12
N PHE A 433 -9.34 10.88 26.06
CA PHE A 433 -8.12 10.86 25.28
C PHE A 433 -6.86 11.13 26.13
N ALA A 434 -6.91 12.15 26.99
CA ALA A 434 -5.79 12.47 27.87
C ALA A 434 -5.52 11.37 28.90
N ALA A 435 -6.56 10.63 29.34
CA ALA A 435 -6.41 9.47 30.20
C ALA A 435 -5.81 8.28 29.45
N GLU A 436 -6.33 7.95 28.27
CA GLU A 436 -5.80 6.88 27.39
C GLU A 436 -4.30 7.09 27.10
N GLN A 437 -3.89 8.31 26.74
CA GLN A 437 -2.47 8.60 26.54
C GLN A 437 -1.63 8.47 27.81
N ARG A 438 -2.19 8.77 28.99
CA ARG A 438 -1.48 8.57 30.27
C ARG A 438 -1.30 7.09 30.56
N ASP A 439 -2.34 6.29 30.36
CA ASP A 439 -2.32 4.85 30.58
C ASP A 439 -1.39 4.13 29.59
N GLU A 440 -1.42 4.50 28.31
CA GLU A 440 -0.48 3.99 27.30
C GLU A 440 0.97 4.29 27.69
N ARG A 441 1.26 5.53 28.14
CA ARG A 441 2.60 5.90 28.63
C ARG A 441 3.01 5.06 29.85
N ALA A 442 2.12 4.90 30.82
CA ALA A 442 2.38 4.11 32.02
C ALA A 442 2.61 2.62 31.71
N MET A 443 1.82 2.03 30.79
CA MET A 443 1.99 0.65 30.35
C MET A 443 3.32 0.43 29.63
N ILE A 444 3.74 1.36 28.78
CA ILE A 444 5.04 1.29 28.09
C ILE A 444 6.18 1.48 29.10
N ASP A 445 6.02 2.37 30.07
CA ASP A 445 6.99 2.53 31.16
C ASP A 445 7.16 1.27 31.99
N LEU A 446 6.05 0.62 32.33
CA LEU A 446 6.05 -0.65 33.03
C LEU A 446 6.69 -1.76 32.19
N ALA A 447 6.35 -1.86 30.90
CA ALA A 447 7.00 -2.80 29.99
C ALA A 447 8.51 -2.58 29.90
N ARG A 448 8.98 -1.34 29.84
CA ARG A 448 10.42 -1.03 29.85
C ARG A 448 11.07 -1.37 31.18
N MET A 449 10.42 -1.07 32.31
CA MET A 449 10.94 -1.47 33.63
C MET A 449 11.10 -2.99 33.71
N LEU A 450 10.12 -3.73 33.21
CA LEU A 450 10.20 -5.20 33.08
C LEU A 450 11.30 -5.66 32.13
N GLU A 451 11.55 -4.98 31.01
CA GLU A 451 12.65 -5.31 30.10
C GLU A 451 14.04 -4.96 30.67
N THR A 452 14.12 -3.97 31.57
CA THR A 452 15.36 -3.57 32.26
C THR A 452 15.63 -4.34 33.54
N LEU A 453 14.60 -5.00 34.09
CA LEU A 453 14.78 -6.01 35.12
C LEU A 453 15.50 -7.17 34.43
N ASP A 454 16.82 -7.22 34.65
CA ASP A 454 17.64 -8.36 34.26
C ASP A 454 16.96 -9.60 34.83
N VAL A 455 16.79 -10.64 34.01
CA VAL A 455 16.44 -11.97 34.52
C VAL A 455 17.73 -12.53 35.12
N SER A 456 18.25 -11.87 36.15
CA SER A 456 19.23 -12.45 37.05
C SER A 456 18.51 -13.51 37.88
N ASN A 457 19.27 -14.48 38.36
CA ASN A 457 18.79 -15.57 39.22
C ASN A 457 18.05 -15.10 40.48
N ASP A 458 17.99 -13.80 40.76
CA ASP A 458 17.35 -13.19 41.94
C ASP A 458 15.81 -13.09 41.81
N MET A 459 15.23 -13.35 40.63
CA MET A 459 13.76 -13.41 40.48
C MET A 459 13.14 -14.61 41.21
N ALA A 460 13.91 -15.69 41.46
CA ALA A 460 13.45 -16.81 42.27
C ALA A 460 13.25 -16.36 43.74
N ASP A 461 14.17 -15.56 44.26
CA ASP A 461 14.12 -15.06 45.65
C ASP A 461 12.99 -14.02 45.83
N VAL A 462 12.77 -13.16 44.83
CA VAL A 462 11.68 -12.16 44.85
C VAL A 462 10.29 -12.81 44.71
N LEU A 463 10.14 -13.86 43.89
CA LEU A 463 8.88 -14.59 43.77
C LEU A 463 8.52 -15.37 45.05
N VAL A 464 9.53 -15.87 45.76
CA VAL A 464 9.38 -16.50 47.08
C VAL A 464 9.01 -15.47 48.15
N GLU A 465 9.61 -14.28 48.15
CA GLU A 465 9.19 -13.18 49.06
C GLU A 465 7.77 -12.67 48.79
N LEU A 466 7.29 -12.74 47.55
CA LEU A 466 5.93 -12.36 47.16
C LEU A 466 4.90 -13.49 47.30
N GLY A 467 5.30 -14.66 47.79
CA GLY A 467 4.40 -15.80 48.05
C GLY A 467 3.84 -16.47 46.79
N ILE A 468 4.51 -16.33 45.65
CA ILE A 468 4.13 -16.92 44.37
C ILE A 468 4.99 -18.16 44.15
N GLU A 469 4.42 -19.35 44.34
CA GLU A 469 5.11 -20.61 44.03
C GLU A 469 5.36 -20.74 42.52
N PRO A 470 6.61 -20.94 42.08
CA PRO A 470 6.90 -21.26 40.69
C PRO A 470 6.30 -22.63 40.36
N ILE A 471 5.50 -22.71 39.30
CA ILE A 471 5.02 -23.99 38.77
C ILE A 471 6.19 -24.64 38.02
N ASP A 472 6.70 -25.73 38.57
CA ASP A 472 7.70 -26.57 37.91
C ASP A 472 7.04 -27.25 36.71
N VAL A 473 7.60 -27.05 35.52
CA VAL A 473 7.14 -27.69 34.30
C VAL A 473 8.26 -28.64 33.85
N GLU A 474 8.23 -29.86 34.39
CA GLU A 474 9.00 -30.99 33.82
C GLU A 474 8.49 -31.37 32.42
#